data_AF-A0A3P3D1L9-F1
#
_entry.id   AF-A0A3P3D1L9-F1
#
_cell.length_a   1.000
_cell.length_b   1.000
_cell.length_c   1.000
_cell.angle_alpha   90.00
_cell.angle_beta   90.00
_cell.angle_gamma   90.00
#
_symmetry.space_group_name_H-M   'P 1'
#
loop_
_entity.id
_entity.type
_entity.pdbx_description
1 polymer ?
#
loop_
_entity_poly.entity_id
_entity_poly.type
_entity_poly.pdbx_seq_one_letter_code
_entity_poly.pdbx_strand_id
1 'polypeptide(L)' 'MAKLYAKNLIILEGDVAIPARTVFDATPAQAKQFDKLGAARPATAEEVKAWADAEAAKNGMAV' A
#
# COMPACT_ATOMS: atom_id res chain seq x y z
N MET A 1 10.02 -3.29 -4.86
CA MET A 1 9.36 -2.76 -3.65
C MET A 1 8.38 -3.80 -3.15
N ALA A 2 8.07 -3.85 -1.85
CA ALA A 2 7.13 -4.81 -1.30
C ALA A 2 5.73 -4.18 -1.26
N LYS A 3 4.73 -4.86 -1.84
CA LYS A 3 3.35 -4.41 -1.79
C LYS A 3 2.69 -4.84 -0.50
N LEU A 4 2.29 -3.86 0.29
CA LEU A 4 1.64 -4.07 1.57
C LEU A 4 0.22 -3.57 1.52
N TYR A 5 -0.66 -4.27 2.22
CA TYR A 5 -2.03 -3.87 2.46
C TYR A 5 -2.13 -3.18 3.82
N ALA A 6 -2.48 -1.90 3.82
CA ALA A 6 -2.71 -1.12 5.03
C ALA A 6 -3.99 -1.61 5.72
N LYS A 7 -3.90 -2.05 6.97
CA LYS A 7 -5.09 -2.39 7.77
C LYS A 7 -5.76 -1.13 8.32
N ASN A 8 -4.94 -0.18 8.73
CA ASN A 8 -5.34 1.09 9.35
C ASN A 8 -4.80 2.26 8.52
N LEU A 9 -5.29 3.48 8.80
CA LEU A 9 -4.71 4.71 8.27
C LEU A 9 -3.25 4.80 8.76
N ILE A 10 -2.31 4.92 7.82
CA ILE A 10 -0.89 5.12 8.13
C ILE A 10 -0.55 6.56 7.76
N ILE A 11 -0.06 7.33 8.73
CA ILE A 11 0.43 8.69 8.49
C ILE A 11 1.95 8.61 8.54
N LEU A 12 2.60 8.88 7.41
CA LEU A 12 4.04 8.95 7.31
C LEU A 12 4.54 10.36 7.65
N GLU A 13 5.81 10.46 8.04
CA GLU A 13 6.48 11.75 8.11
C GLU A 13 6.44 12.44 6.74
N GLY A 14 6.09 13.73 6.73
CA GLY A 14 5.88 14.51 5.50
C GLY A 14 4.43 14.58 5.00
N ASP A 15 3.44 14.35 5.87
CA ASP A 15 2.00 14.50 5.58
C ASP A 15 1.44 13.50 4.56
N VAL A 16 2.18 12.42 4.26
CA VAL A 16 1.70 11.37 3.38
C VAL A 16 0.79 10.44 4.16
N ALA A 17 -0.52 10.57 3.93
CA ALA A 17 -1.52 9.66 4.46
C ALA A 17 -1.76 8.49 3.50
N ILE A 18 -1.50 7.27 3.96
CA ILE A 18 -1.91 6.03 3.30
C ILE A 18 -3.24 5.59 3.92
N PRO A 19 -4.35 5.63 3.16
CA PRO A 19 -5.65 5.23 3.66
C PRO A 19 -5.65 3.82 4.26
N ALA A 20 -6.62 3.53 5.11
CA ALA A 20 -6.88 2.15 5.48
C ALA A 20 -7.37 1.36 4.25
N ARG A 21 -7.12 0.05 4.24
CA ARG A 21 -7.61 -0.90 3.23
C ARG A 21 -7.12 -0.67 1.81
N THR A 22 -5.96 -0.04 1.65
CA THR A 22 -5.32 0.16 0.35
C THR A 22 -3.97 -0.54 0.32
N VAL A 23 -3.60 -1.00 -0.86
CA VAL A 23 -2.25 -1.46 -1.12
C VAL A 23 -1.33 -0.24 -1.31
N PHE A 24 -0.07 -0.37 -0.95
CA PHE A 24 0.93 0.63 -1.20
C PHE A 24 2.29 -0.04 -1.34
N ASP A 25 3.19 0.62 -2.06
CA ASP A 25 4.57 0.19 -2.18
C ASP A 25 5.38 0.70 -0.99
N ALA A 26 6.03 -0.22 -0.30
CA ALA A 26 6.91 0.08 0.82
C ALA A 26 8.34 -0.42 0.54
N THR A 27 9.30 0.30 1.09
CA THR A 27 10.68 -0.21 1.16
C THR A 27 10.74 -1.41 2.11
N PRO A 28 11.70 -2.34 1.96
CA PRO A 28 11.82 -3.50 2.86
C PRO A 28 12.03 -3.11 4.33
N ALA A 29 12.62 -1.95 4.61
CA ALA A 29 12.74 -1.40 5.96
C ALA A 29 11.38 -0.96 6.53
N GLN A 30 10.61 -0.20 5.75
CA GLN A 30 9.26 0.21 6.10
C GLN A 30 8.32 -0.99 6.27
N ALA A 31 8.44 -2.01 5.41
CA ALA A 31 7.64 -3.22 5.52
C ALA A 31 7.82 -3.92 6.86
N LYS A 32 9.06 -4.03 7.34
CA LYS A 32 9.34 -4.56 8.68
C LYS A 32 8.75 -3.69 9.79
N GLN A 33 8.76 -2.37 9.62
CA GLN A 33 8.20 -1.43 10.60
C GLN A 33 6.67 -1.54 10.67
N PHE A 34 5.98 -1.54 9.53
CA PHE A 34 4.53 -1.69 9.50
C PHE A 34 4.04 -3.07 9.94
N ASP A 35 4.82 -4.12 9.66
CA ASP A 35 4.58 -5.47 10.17
C ASP A 35 4.70 -5.52 11.70
N LYS A 36 5.79 -4.97 12.26
CA LYS A 36 5.97 -4.86 13.73
C LYS A 36 4.88 -4.03 14.42
N LEU A 37 4.41 -2.97 13.77
CA LEU A 37 3.32 -2.12 14.28
C LEU A 37 1.93 -2.75 14.08
N GLY A 38 1.83 -3.87 13.36
CA GLY A 38 0.56 -4.48 12.97
C GLY A 38 -0.29 -3.61 12.05
N ALA A 39 0.28 -2.54 11.49
CA ALA A 39 -0.40 -1.52 10.70
C ALA A 39 -0.64 -1.97 9.24
N ALA A 40 0.21 -2.85 8.72
CA ALA A 40 0.07 -3.43 7.39
C ALA A 40 0.37 -4.93 7.37
N ARG A 41 -0.01 -5.60 6.29
CA ARG A 41 0.31 -7.01 6.01
C ARG A 41 0.75 -7.18 4.55
N PRO A 42 1.38 -8.30 4.17
CA PRO A 42 1.55 -8.61 2.75
C PRO A 42 0.20 -8.60 2.03
N ALA A 43 0.12 -7.88 0.92
CA ALA A 43 -1.08 -7.82 0.08
C ALA A 43 -1.28 -9.16 -0.65
N THR A 44 -2.53 -9.60 -0.81
CA THR A 44 -2.84 -10.76 -1.65
C THR A 44 -2.76 -10.40 -3.14
N ALA A 45 -2.67 -11.40 -4.00
CA ALA A 45 -2.64 -11.18 -5.46
C ALA A 45 -3.86 -10.41 -5.97
N GLU A 46 -5.05 -10.66 -5.39
CA GLU A 46 -6.29 -9.97 -5.73
C GLU A 46 -6.24 -8.49 -5.34
N GLU A 47 -5.74 -8.18 -4.15
CA GLU A 47 -5.60 -6.80 -3.65
C GLU A 47 -4.58 -6.02 -4.47
N VAL A 48 -3.46 -6.66 -4.84
CA VAL A 48 -2.46 -6.07 -5.73
C VAL A 48 -3.06 -5.78 -7.10
N LYS A 49 -3.90 -6.67 -7.63
CA LYS A 49 -4.57 -6.47 -8.92
C LYS A 49 -5.57 -5.32 -8.87
N ALA A 50 -6.41 -5.27 -7.83
CA ALA A 50 -7.36 -4.17 -7.62
C ALA A 50 -6.66 -2.82 -7.45
N TRP A 51 -5.53 -2.80 -6.75
CA TRP A 51 -4.71 -1.60 -6.62
C TRP A 51 -4.05 -1.20 -7.93
N ALA A 52 -3.51 -2.15 -8.69
CA ALA A 52 -2.90 -1.88 -9.98
C ALA A 52 -3.92 -1.33 -11.00
N ASP A 53 -5.15 -1.85 -10.97
CA ASP A 53 -6.27 -1.36 -11.77
C ASP A 53 -6.66 0.08 -11.37
N ALA A 54 -6.75 0.35 -10.05
CA ALA A 54 -7.03 1.68 -9.53
C ALA A 54 -5.90 2.69 -9.81
N GLU A 55 -4.64 2.27 -9.75
CA GLU A 55 -3.49 3.09 -10.14
C GLU A 55 -3.45 3.35 -11.64
N ALA A 56 -3.74 2.34 -12.46
CA ALA A 56 -3.83 2.50 -13.91
C ALA A 56 -4.95 3.48 -14.30
N ALA A 57 -6.10 3.39 -13.63
CA ALA A 57 -7.21 4.32 -13.81
C ALA A 57 -6.86 5.76 -13.37
N LYS A 58 -6.09 5.94 -12.29
CA LYS A 58 -5.65 7.26 -11.81
C LYS A 58 -4.54 7.88 -12.64
N ASN A 59 -3.61 7.07 -13.13
CA ASN A 59 -2.45 7.53 -13.91
C ASN A 59 -2.73 7.63 -15.43
N GLY A 60 -3.97 7.38 -15.86
CA GLY A 60 -4.40 7.63 -17.25
C GLY A 60 -3.74 6.73 -18.30
N MET A 61 -3.07 5.66 -17.89
CA MET A 61 -2.61 4.61 -18.81
C MET A 61 -3.72 3.56 -18.94
N ALA A 62 -4.82 3.96 -19.56
CA ALA A 62 -5.57 3.01 -20.36
C ALA A 62 -4.68 2.64 -21.54
N VAL A 63 -4.17 1.40 -21.55
CA VAL A 63 -3.72 0.75 -22.79
C VAL A 63 -4.81 -0.18 -23.27
#